data_AF-A0A365T535-F1
#
_entry.id   AF-A0A365T535-F1
#
_cell.length_a   1.000
_cell.length_b   1.000
_cell.length_c   1.000
_cell.angle_alpha   90.00
_cell.angle_beta   90.00
_cell.angle_gamma   90.00
#
_symmetry.space_group_name_H-M   'P 1'
#
loop_
_entity.id
_entity.type
_entity.pdbx_description
1 polymer ?
#
loop_
_entity_poly.entity_id
_entity_poly.type
_entity_poly.pdbx_seq_one_letter_code
_entity_poly.pdbx_strand_id
1 'polypeptide(L)'
;MVKALSLSNRQLVLLIIIPLGIIAGSILFITDGFIGSPDGNASGAEYTNITSCTTISEPGQYALRRDIRGSAGLSDSCITIRANNVVLDGFGHTVNGRGATNSTGIRVEGNSVTDVTIRAVTVTGWNRGIHVMNSSRVSVQNITARGNAEAVTYWNTVHSSISRSKIRRNLFGVVTDNASRNVAISDNRFENNYAGDVKRGRGRLSSNAESVTADPVTELPMQSLFLCPVSS
;
A
#
# COMPACT_ATOMS: atom_id res chain seq x y z
N MET A 1 -48.12 -59.15 13.55
CA MET A 1 -47.59 -57.83 13.18
C MET A 1 -46.28 -57.60 13.91
N VAL A 2 -45.15 -57.85 13.25
CA VAL A 2 -43.80 -57.54 13.77
C VAL A 2 -43.14 -56.63 12.73
N LYS A 3 -42.80 -55.42 13.15
CA LYS A 3 -42.16 -54.40 12.31
C LYS A 3 -40.72 -54.80 12.01
N ALA A 4 -40.42 -54.98 10.74
CA ALA A 4 -39.06 -55.00 10.22
C ALA A 4 -38.54 -53.56 10.10
N LEU A 5 -37.32 -53.32 10.58
CA LEU A 5 -36.48 -52.18 10.20
C LEU A 5 -35.22 -52.76 9.55
N SER A 6 -34.90 -52.19 8.39
CA SER A 6 -33.96 -52.64 7.37
C SER A 6 -32.78 -51.65 7.27
N LEU A 7 -31.75 -52.03 6.51
CA LEU A 7 -30.53 -51.32 6.06
C LEU A 7 -29.32 -51.43 7.01
N SER A 8 -28.09 -51.78 6.58
CA SER A 8 -27.54 -52.17 5.27
C SER A 8 -26.21 -52.93 5.50
N ASN A 9 -25.95 -53.89 4.61
CA ASN A 9 -24.89 -54.89 4.57
C ASN A 9 -23.49 -54.30 4.22
N ARG A 10 -22.45 -54.81 4.92
CA ARG A 10 -21.20 -55.41 4.36
C ARG A 10 -20.16 -54.46 3.72
N GLN A 11 -18.84 -54.51 3.97
CA GLN A 11 -17.91 -55.54 4.48
C GLN A 11 -16.76 -54.84 5.23
N LEU A 12 -16.42 -55.18 6.48
CA LEU A 12 -15.72 -56.37 6.99
C LEU A 12 -14.24 -56.46 6.57
N VAL A 13 -13.39 -56.15 7.56
CA VAL A 13 -11.95 -56.37 7.67
C VAL A 13 -11.58 -57.83 7.39
N LEU A 14 -10.51 -58.10 6.64
CA LEU A 14 -9.85 -59.41 6.59
C LEU A 14 -8.35 -59.28 6.25
N LEU A 15 -7.53 -59.64 7.24
CA LEU A 15 -6.09 -59.94 7.16
C LEU A 15 -5.86 -61.24 6.37
N ILE A 16 -4.95 -61.25 5.39
CA ILE A 16 -4.35 -62.48 4.85
C ILE A 16 -2.84 -62.26 4.65
N ILE A 17 -2.06 -63.16 5.27
CA ILE A 17 -0.62 -63.37 5.18
C ILE A 17 -0.35 -64.39 4.05
N ILE A 18 0.90 -64.48 3.54
CA ILE A 18 1.62 -65.65 2.92
C ILE A 18 2.14 -65.36 1.48
N PRO A 19 3.34 -65.83 1.02
CA PRO A 19 4.65 -66.08 1.66
C PRO A 19 5.87 -65.55 0.84
N LEU A 20 7.07 -65.82 1.38
CA LEU A 20 8.41 -65.68 0.79
C LEU A 20 8.58 -66.26 -0.63
N GLY A 21 9.26 -65.50 -1.49
CA GLY A 21 9.84 -65.96 -2.75
C GLY A 21 11.12 -65.17 -3.07
N ILE A 22 12.27 -65.79 -2.82
CA ILE A 22 13.60 -65.32 -3.18
C ILE A 22 13.71 -65.33 -4.71
N ILE A 23 14.01 -64.18 -5.31
CA ILE A 23 14.61 -64.13 -6.65
C ILE A 23 15.90 -63.32 -6.53
N ALA A 24 17.01 -64.03 -6.57
CA ALA A 24 18.32 -63.48 -6.82
C ALA A 24 18.33 -62.87 -8.23
N GLY A 25 18.63 -61.57 -8.30
CA GLY A 25 18.78 -60.85 -9.55
C GLY A 25 19.61 -59.60 -9.31
N SER A 26 20.93 -59.76 -9.35
CA SER A 26 21.91 -58.68 -9.25
C SER A 26 21.64 -57.59 -10.29
N ILE A 27 21.33 -56.37 -9.86
CA ILE A 27 21.36 -55.19 -10.73
C ILE A 27 22.05 -54.03 -10.00
N LEU A 28 23.27 -53.76 -10.48
CA LEU A 28 24.09 -52.54 -10.47
C LEU A 28 23.74 -51.40 -9.50
N PHE A 29 24.69 -51.10 -8.61
CA PHE A 29 24.86 -49.78 -8.00
C PHE A 29 25.30 -48.79 -9.09
N ILE A 30 24.41 -47.88 -9.50
CA ILE A 30 24.81 -46.67 -10.20
C ILE A 30 24.98 -45.60 -9.12
N THR A 31 26.22 -45.35 -8.71
CA THR A 31 26.57 -44.15 -7.94
C THR A 31 26.59 -42.97 -8.90
N ASP A 32 25.42 -42.46 -9.27
CA ASP A 32 25.35 -41.12 -9.84
C ASP A 32 25.50 -40.15 -8.66
N GLY A 33 26.72 -39.67 -8.51
CA GLY A 33 27.05 -38.53 -7.67
C GLY A 33 26.28 -37.31 -8.18
N PHE A 34 25.07 -37.13 -7.70
CA PHE A 34 24.40 -35.84 -7.77
C PHE A 34 24.92 -34.97 -6.63
N ILE A 35 26.12 -34.41 -6.83
CA ILE A 35 26.47 -33.13 -6.22
C ILE A 35 25.65 -32.08 -6.97
N GLY A 36 24.37 -32.00 -6.63
CA GLY A 36 23.58 -30.81 -6.84
C GLY A 36 23.55 -30.10 -5.50
N SER A 37 24.47 -29.15 -5.30
CA SER A 37 24.22 -28.09 -4.33
C SER A 37 22.80 -27.60 -4.60
N PRO A 38 21.91 -27.52 -3.61
CA PRO A 38 20.89 -26.50 -3.69
C PRO A 38 21.69 -25.21 -3.51
N ASP A 39 22.29 -24.73 -4.61
CA ASP A 39 22.36 -23.30 -4.85
C ASP A 39 20.89 -22.88 -4.80
N GLY A 40 20.46 -22.58 -3.58
CA GLY A 40 19.35 -21.72 -3.30
C GLY A 40 19.72 -20.38 -3.87
N ASN A 41 19.69 -20.29 -5.20
CA ASN A 41 19.30 -19.09 -5.90
C ASN A 41 17.80 -18.89 -5.62
N ALA A 42 17.47 -18.73 -4.34
CA ALA A 42 16.61 -17.63 -4.00
C ALA A 42 17.35 -16.42 -4.55
N SER A 43 16.94 -15.93 -5.73
CA SER A 43 17.20 -14.57 -6.13
C SER A 43 16.46 -13.68 -5.12
N GLY A 44 16.96 -13.69 -3.88
CA GLY A 44 16.59 -12.79 -2.84
C GLY A 44 17.06 -11.46 -3.35
N ALA A 45 16.13 -10.70 -3.88
CA ALA A 45 16.26 -9.28 -4.10
C ALA A 45 17.30 -8.68 -3.16
N GLU A 46 18.47 -8.32 -3.67
CA GLU A 46 19.47 -7.67 -2.84
C GLU A 46 18.96 -6.27 -2.52
N TYR A 47 18.70 -6.05 -1.24
CA TYR A 47 18.20 -4.77 -0.75
C TYR A 47 19.36 -3.90 -0.31
N THR A 48 19.44 -2.69 -0.86
CA THR A 48 20.28 -1.63 -0.30
C THR A 48 19.68 -1.15 1.02
N ASN A 49 20.46 -1.24 2.10
CA ASN A 49 19.99 -0.90 3.44
C ASN A 49 19.90 0.61 3.64
N ILE A 50 18.77 1.06 4.21
CA ILE A 50 18.53 2.44 4.62
C ILE A 50 18.35 2.47 6.14
N THR A 51 19.19 3.26 6.81
CA THR A 51 19.19 3.42 8.28
C THR A 51 19.04 4.88 8.72
N SER A 52 19.00 5.82 7.78
CA SER A 52 18.80 7.26 8.01
C SER A 52 18.07 7.90 6.83
N CYS A 53 17.64 9.15 7.01
CA CYS A 53 17.13 9.97 5.92
C CYS A 53 18.15 10.04 4.78
N THR A 54 17.68 9.90 3.53
CA THR A 54 18.53 9.79 2.34
C THR A 54 17.78 10.15 1.06
N THR A 55 18.52 10.30 -0.03
CA THR A 55 17.98 10.36 -1.38
C THR A 55 18.29 9.07 -2.12
N ILE A 56 17.27 8.47 -2.74
CA ILE A 56 17.39 7.34 -3.66
C ILE A 56 17.41 7.90 -5.07
N SER A 57 18.58 7.90 -5.69
CA SER A 57 18.83 8.44 -7.04
C SER A 57 19.13 7.37 -8.09
N GLU A 58 19.10 6.10 -7.71
CA GLU A 58 19.36 4.97 -8.60
C GLU A 58 18.20 3.96 -8.55
N PRO A 59 17.90 3.26 -9.66
CA PRO A 59 16.98 2.13 -9.65
C PRO A 59 17.44 1.02 -8.70
N GLY A 60 16.50 0.29 -8.09
CA GLY A 60 16.85 -0.83 -7.24
C GLY A 60 15.87 -1.09 -6.11
N GLN A 61 16.27 -2.00 -5.22
CA GLN A 61 15.48 -2.40 -4.05
C GLN A 61 16.14 -1.86 -2.79
N TYR A 62 15.35 -1.20 -1.95
CA TYR A 62 15.80 -0.50 -0.76
C TYR A 62 15.00 -0.93 0.44
N ALA A 63 15.68 -1.22 1.54
CA ALA A 63 15.05 -1.72 2.76
C ALA A 63 15.34 -0.81 3.94
N LEU A 64 14.30 -0.42 4.67
CA LEU A 64 14.52 0.09 6.02
C LEU A 64 15.01 -1.06 6.91
N ARG A 65 16.06 -0.80 7.70
CA ARG A 65 16.60 -1.77 8.67
C ARG A 65 16.42 -1.36 10.12
N ARG A 66 15.83 -0.19 10.33
CA ARG A 66 15.48 0.35 11.64
C ARG A 66 14.48 1.48 11.47
N ASP A 67 13.87 1.87 12.58
CA ASP A 67 13.08 3.09 12.63
C ASP A 67 13.99 4.31 12.38
N ILE A 68 13.53 5.19 11.50
CA ILE A 68 14.20 6.44 11.17
C ILE A 68 13.46 7.57 11.86
N ARG A 69 14.20 8.31 12.68
CA ARG A 69 13.72 9.58 13.25
C ARG A 69 14.18 10.70 12.34
N GLY A 70 13.24 11.23 11.57
CA GLY A 70 13.46 12.38 10.72
C GLY A 70 13.74 13.62 11.56
N SER A 71 14.81 14.34 11.20
CA SER A 71 15.09 15.70 11.66
C SER A 71 14.75 16.74 10.61
N ALA A 72 13.99 16.37 9.57
CA ALA A 72 13.74 17.22 8.41
C ALA A 72 13.17 18.56 8.89
N GLY A 73 13.86 19.64 8.51
CA GLY A 73 13.47 21.01 8.84
C GLY A 73 12.21 21.45 8.08
N LEU A 74 11.95 22.75 8.08
CA LEU A 74 10.88 23.33 7.27
C LEU A 74 11.09 22.98 5.79
N SER A 75 10.04 22.48 5.14
CA SER A 75 10.04 22.10 3.71
C SER A 75 11.03 20.99 3.31
N ASP A 76 11.54 20.22 4.27
CA ASP A 76 12.48 19.13 4.02
C ASP A 76 11.77 17.76 4.00
N SER A 77 12.43 16.77 3.40
CA SER A 77 11.94 15.39 3.31
C SER A 77 12.95 14.39 3.84
N CYS A 78 12.52 13.38 4.60
CA CYS A 78 13.46 12.38 5.12
C CYS A 78 13.95 11.41 4.04
N ILE A 79 13.04 10.75 3.32
CA ILE A 79 13.41 9.90 2.19
C ILE A 79 12.90 10.56 0.92
N THR A 80 13.79 10.82 -0.04
CA THR A 80 13.39 11.34 -1.36
C THR A 80 13.78 10.34 -2.45
N ILE A 81 12.82 9.92 -3.27
CA ILE A 81 13.00 8.99 -4.39
C ILE A 81 12.95 9.81 -5.69
N ARG A 82 14.06 9.77 -6.45
CA ARG A 82 14.23 10.49 -7.72
C ARG A 82 14.61 9.58 -8.90
N ALA A 83 14.49 8.27 -8.72
CA ALA A 83 14.83 7.26 -9.71
C ALA A 83 13.63 6.39 -10.10
N ASN A 84 13.73 5.80 -11.29
CA ASN A 84 12.76 4.84 -11.81
C ASN A 84 13.00 3.44 -11.24
N ASN A 85 11.99 2.58 -11.32
CA ASN A 85 12.12 1.16 -10.94
C ASN A 85 12.66 0.98 -9.52
N VAL A 86 12.08 1.73 -8.58
CA VAL A 86 12.49 1.72 -7.17
C VAL A 86 11.46 0.95 -6.35
N VAL A 87 11.92 0.01 -5.53
CA VAL A 87 11.13 -0.58 -4.46
C VAL A 87 11.68 -0.10 -3.13
N LEU A 88 10.93 0.70 -2.39
CA LEU A 88 11.19 1.00 -1.00
C LEU A 88 10.32 0.12 -0.10
N ASP A 89 10.95 -0.85 0.54
CA ASP A 89 10.33 -1.75 1.51
C ASP A 89 10.66 -1.32 2.93
N GLY A 90 9.63 -1.00 3.71
CA GLY A 90 9.78 -0.61 5.10
C GLY A 90 10.09 -1.78 6.03
N PHE A 91 9.81 -3.04 5.65
CA PHE A 91 9.94 -4.19 6.53
C PHE A 91 9.29 -4.00 7.92
N GLY A 92 8.22 -3.21 8.00
CA GLY A 92 7.51 -2.86 9.24
C GLY A 92 8.08 -1.67 10.02
N HIS A 93 9.23 -1.12 9.62
CA HIS A 93 9.85 0.02 10.29
C HIS A 93 9.10 1.34 10.10
N THR A 94 9.40 2.28 10.99
CA THR A 94 8.76 3.58 11.06
C THR A 94 9.65 4.71 10.55
N VAL A 95 9.11 5.58 9.70
CA VAL A 95 9.67 6.90 9.38
C VAL A 95 8.91 7.95 10.20
N ASN A 96 9.52 8.40 11.30
CA ASN A 96 8.91 9.27 12.30
C ASN A 96 9.40 10.72 12.17
N GLY A 97 8.47 11.66 11.98
CA GLY A 97 8.74 13.10 11.95
C GLY A 97 8.52 13.78 13.31
N ARG A 98 8.68 15.11 13.32
CA ARG A 98 8.52 15.96 14.53
C ARG A 98 7.36 16.96 14.42
N GLY A 99 6.46 16.77 13.46
CA GLY A 99 5.32 17.67 13.24
C GLY A 99 5.69 19.01 12.60
N ALA A 100 6.87 19.13 11.99
CA ALA A 100 7.30 20.37 11.34
C ALA A 100 6.40 20.71 10.14
N THR A 101 6.06 22.00 9.98
CA THR A 101 5.26 22.48 8.83
C THR A 101 5.96 22.19 7.51
N ASN A 102 5.18 21.82 6.49
CA ASN A 102 5.65 21.45 5.14
C ASN A 102 6.67 20.30 5.07
N SER A 103 6.91 19.59 6.17
CA SER A 103 7.80 18.42 6.19
C SER A 103 7.16 17.20 5.52
N THR A 104 7.99 16.36 4.92
CA THR A 104 7.55 15.13 4.26
C THR A 104 8.31 13.90 4.76
N GLY A 105 7.62 12.81 5.06
CA GLY A 105 8.27 11.56 5.45
C GLY A 105 8.98 10.90 4.27
N ILE A 106 8.18 10.50 3.27
CA ILE A 106 8.67 9.89 2.03
C ILE A 106 8.14 10.70 0.86
N ARG A 107 9.05 11.21 0.04
CA ARG A 107 8.74 11.97 -1.17
C ARG A 107 9.16 11.20 -2.40
N VAL A 108 8.28 11.11 -3.39
CA VAL A 108 8.61 10.69 -4.75
C VAL A 108 8.47 11.92 -5.64
N GLU A 109 9.54 12.31 -6.32
CA GLU A 109 9.51 13.51 -7.15
C GLU A 109 10.34 13.41 -8.42
N GLY A 110 9.79 13.97 -9.51
CA GLY A 110 10.49 14.21 -10.77
C GLY A 110 9.67 13.75 -11.97
N ASN A 111 9.58 14.60 -13.01
CA ASN A 111 8.71 14.39 -14.18
C ASN A 111 8.93 13.05 -14.90
N SER A 112 10.15 12.52 -14.86
CA SER A 112 10.52 11.25 -15.48
C SER A 112 10.46 10.07 -14.51
N VAL A 113 10.13 10.31 -13.23
CA VAL A 113 10.09 9.27 -12.19
C VAL A 113 8.86 8.39 -12.37
N THR A 114 9.12 7.09 -12.50
CA THR A 114 8.10 6.09 -12.76
C THR A 114 8.42 4.73 -12.17
N ASP A 115 7.40 3.87 -12.04
CA ASP A 115 7.53 2.51 -11.54
C ASP A 115 8.17 2.45 -10.15
N VAL A 116 7.56 3.19 -9.21
CA VAL A 116 8.00 3.25 -7.80
C VAL A 116 7.00 2.50 -6.92
N THR A 117 7.49 1.58 -6.10
CA THR A 117 6.69 0.88 -5.08
C THR A 117 7.16 1.27 -3.69
N ILE A 118 6.26 1.76 -2.85
CA ILE A 118 6.48 1.99 -1.42
C ILE A 118 5.59 1.01 -0.66
N ARG A 119 6.18 0.16 0.19
CA ARG A 119 5.41 -0.85 0.92
C ARG A 119 5.88 -1.13 2.33
N ALA A 120 5.00 -1.73 3.15
CA ALA A 120 5.30 -2.25 4.48
C ALA A 120 6.01 -1.24 5.40
N VAL A 121 5.61 0.03 5.36
CA VAL A 121 6.22 1.11 6.15
C VAL A 121 5.18 1.80 7.01
N THR A 122 5.58 2.24 8.20
CA THR A 122 4.80 3.17 9.02
C THR A 122 5.30 4.59 8.84
N VAL A 123 4.43 5.54 8.51
CA VAL A 123 4.76 6.98 8.40
C VAL A 123 3.93 7.79 9.41
N THR A 124 4.60 8.60 10.24
CA THR A 124 3.94 9.35 11.32
C THR A 124 4.64 10.65 11.66
N GLY A 125 3.88 11.65 12.12
CA GLY A 125 4.43 12.91 12.62
C GLY A 125 4.94 13.85 11.52
N TRP A 126 4.38 13.77 10.32
CA TRP A 126 4.74 14.61 9.17
C TRP A 126 3.60 15.55 8.77
N ASN A 127 3.92 16.65 8.10
CA ASN A 127 2.87 17.40 7.40
C ASN A 127 2.31 16.53 6.25
N ARG A 128 3.18 15.96 5.42
CA ARG A 128 2.83 14.93 4.43
C ARG A 128 3.52 13.61 4.77
N GLY A 129 2.77 12.56 5.07
CA GLY A 129 3.36 11.24 5.35
C GLY A 129 4.10 10.69 4.13
N ILE A 130 3.36 10.49 3.04
CA ILE A 130 3.88 10.17 1.71
C ILE A 130 3.40 11.24 0.72
N HIS A 131 4.32 11.80 -0.05
CA HIS A 131 4.03 12.79 -1.08
C HIS A 131 4.56 12.34 -2.43
N VAL A 132 3.66 12.10 -3.37
CA VAL A 132 3.98 11.74 -4.75
C VAL A 132 3.71 12.96 -5.62
N MET A 133 4.75 13.46 -6.29
CA MET A 133 4.68 14.71 -7.04
C MET A 133 5.33 14.58 -8.41
N ASN A 134 4.58 14.94 -9.46
CA ASN A 134 5.06 14.96 -10.84
C ASN A 134 5.60 13.59 -11.30
N SER A 135 4.94 12.48 -10.94
CA SER A 135 5.44 11.13 -11.25
C SER A 135 4.34 10.26 -11.86
N SER A 136 4.69 9.04 -12.27
CA SER A 136 3.72 8.08 -12.84
C SER A 136 3.91 6.67 -12.30
N ARG A 137 2.88 5.84 -12.32
CA ARG A 137 2.97 4.41 -11.91
C ARG A 137 3.60 4.22 -10.52
N VAL A 138 3.12 5.00 -9.54
CA VAL A 138 3.55 4.88 -8.14
C VAL A 138 2.54 4.04 -7.36
N SER A 139 3.00 2.94 -6.77
CA SER A 139 2.19 2.05 -5.93
C SER A 139 2.56 2.22 -4.46
N VAL A 140 1.61 2.66 -3.64
CA VAL A 140 1.72 2.71 -2.19
C VAL A 140 0.88 1.57 -1.62
N GLN A 141 1.49 0.59 -0.95
CA GLN A 141 0.73 -0.60 -0.54
C GLN A 141 1.14 -1.14 0.83
N ASN A 142 0.17 -1.68 1.57
CA ASN A 142 0.42 -2.28 2.89
C ASN A 142 1.17 -1.32 3.84
N ILE A 143 0.77 -0.05 3.88
CA ILE A 143 1.38 0.94 4.78
C ILE A 143 0.49 1.25 5.98
N THR A 144 1.08 1.81 7.02
CA THR A 144 0.34 2.48 8.10
C THR A 144 0.68 3.97 8.10
N ALA A 145 -0.27 4.84 7.77
CA ALA A 145 -0.10 6.28 7.85
C ALA A 145 -0.94 6.84 8.99
N ARG A 146 -0.28 7.45 9.99
CA ARG A 146 -0.97 7.99 11.17
C ARG A 146 -0.38 9.27 11.71
N GLY A 147 -1.21 10.14 12.31
CA GLY A 147 -0.71 11.34 12.96
C GLY A 147 0.01 12.30 12.01
N ASN A 148 -0.42 12.36 10.75
CA ASN A 148 0.08 13.30 9.75
C ASN A 148 -1.01 14.35 9.45
N ALA A 149 -0.63 15.50 8.89
CA ALA A 149 -1.65 16.40 8.37
C ALA A 149 -2.30 15.78 7.11
N GLU A 150 -1.49 15.24 6.21
CA GLU A 150 -1.95 14.52 5.02
C GLU A 150 -1.23 13.18 4.98
N ALA A 151 -1.98 12.07 5.03
CA ALA A 151 -1.37 10.75 5.14
C ALA A 151 -0.64 10.36 3.84
N VAL A 152 -1.35 10.42 2.71
CA VAL A 152 -0.78 10.19 1.37
C VAL A 152 -1.33 11.23 0.41
N THR A 153 -0.46 11.81 -0.41
CA THR A 153 -0.84 12.85 -1.37
C THR A 153 -0.29 12.56 -2.75
N TYR A 154 -1.13 12.76 -3.76
CA TYR A 154 -0.79 12.67 -5.17
C TYR A 154 -0.98 14.05 -5.81
N TRP A 155 0.11 14.58 -6.37
CA TRP A 155 0.15 15.87 -7.02
C TRP A 155 0.69 15.71 -8.44
N ASN A 156 -0.06 16.14 -9.45
CA ASN A 156 0.29 15.98 -10.86
C ASN A 156 0.81 14.56 -11.19
N THR A 157 0.06 13.55 -10.76
CA THR A 157 0.48 12.13 -10.83
C THR A 157 -0.49 11.28 -11.65
N VAL A 158 0.04 10.31 -12.38
CA VAL A 158 -0.75 9.45 -13.29
C VAL A 158 -0.59 7.96 -13.00
N HIS A 159 -1.65 7.18 -13.22
CA HIS A 159 -1.66 5.71 -13.13
C HIS A 159 -1.09 5.16 -11.83
N SER A 160 -1.42 5.79 -10.71
CA SER A 160 -0.86 5.47 -9.40
C SER A 160 -1.91 4.84 -8.49
N SER A 161 -1.49 4.22 -7.41
CA SER A 161 -2.41 3.52 -6.52
C SER A 161 -2.00 3.59 -5.07
N ILE A 162 -3.00 3.56 -4.20
CA ILE A 162 -2.86 3.21 -2.79
C ILE A 162 -3.78 2.06 -2.43
N SER A 163 -3.22 0.98 -1.86
CA SER A 163 -4.00 -0.20 -1.50
C SER A 163 -3.60 -0.88 -0.20
N ARG A 164 -4.53 -1.66 0.38
CA ARG A 164 -4.27 -2.53 1.55
C ARG A 164 -3.65 -1.79 2.74
N SER A 165 -3.96 -0.52 2.91
CA SER A 165 -3.27 0.35 3.86
C SER A 165 -4.18 0.78 5.01
N LYS A 166 -3.59 1.04 6.16
CA LYS A 166 -4.27 1.56 7.35
C LYS A 166 -4.00 3.05 7.50
N ILE A 167 -5.01 3.88 7.27
CA ILE A 167 -4.89 5.33 7.20
C ILE A 167 -5.73 5.93 8.32
N ARG A 168 -5.08 6.36 9.40
CA ARG A 168 -5.81 6.72 10.63
C ARG A 168 -5.27 7.91 11.39
N ARG A 169 -6.14 8.66 12.06
CA ARG A 169 -5.74 9.78 12.93
C ARG A 169 -4.88 10.81 12.19
N ASN A 170 -5.19 11.07 10.92
CA ASN A 170 -4.59 12.14 10.14
C ASN A 170 -5.58 13.31 10.04
N LEU A 171 -5.12 14.49 9.64
CA LEU A 171 -6.07 15.55 9.28
C LEU A 171 -6.82 15.17 7.99
N PHE A 172 -6.11 14.74 6.95
CA PHE A 172 -6.66 14.12 5.73
C PHE A 172 -6.02 12.75 5.51
N GLY A 173 -6.82 11.78 5.04
CA GLY A 173 -6.33 10.46 4.66
C GLY A 173 -5.53 10.49 3.35
N VAL A 174 -6.22 10.44 2.21
CA VAL A 174 -5.62 10.54 0.87
C VAL A 174 -6.08 11.83 0.20
N VAL A 175 -5.14 12.61 -0.35
CA VAL A 175 -5.44 13.82 -1.13
C VAL A 175 -4.93 13.64 -2.56
N THR A 176 -5.78 13.94 -3.53
CA THR A 176 -5.42 13.98 -4.95
C THR A 176 -5.67 15.38 -5.51
N ASP A 177 -4.69 15.94 -6.21
CA ASP A 177 -4.86 17.21 -6.91
C ASP A 177 -5.66 17.02 -8.22
N ASN A 178 -6.10 18.13 -8.82
CA ASN A 178 -6.92 18.08 -10.04
C ASN A 178 -6.13 17.62 -11.27
N ALA A 179 -4.82 17.83 -11.31
CA ALA A 179 -3.97 17.40 -12.41
C ALA A 179 -3.71 15.88 -12.39
N SER A 180 -3.83 15.22 -11.23
CA SER A 180 -3.66 13.79 -11.09
C SER A 180 -4.79 12.99 -11.75
N ARG A 181 -4.44 11.97 -12.54
CA ARG A 181 -5.38 11.14 -13.30
C ARG A 181 -5.14 9.65 -13.03
N ASN A 182 -6.20 8.84 -13.04
CA ASN A 182 -6.11 7.39 -12.82
C ASN A 182 -5.38 7.01 -11.53
N VAL A 183 -5.74 7.67 -10.42
CA VAL A 183 -5.27 7.31 -9.07
C VAL A 183 -6.28 6.37 -8.43
N ALA A 184 -5.91 5.09 -8.27
CA ALA A 184 -6.75 4.08 -7.65
C ALA A 184 -6.59 4.07 -6.12
N ILE A 185 -7.70 4.05 -5.40
CA ILE A 185 -7.74 3.97 -3.93
C ILE A 185 -8.63 2.78 -3.58
N SER A 186 -8.04 1.62 -3.25
CA SER A 186 -8.79 0.37 -3.01
C SER A 186 -8.34 -0.33 -1.74
N ASP A 187 -9.22 -1.11 -1.11
CA ASP A 187 -8.87 -2.03 -0.01
C ASP A 187 -8.16 -1.36 1.18
N ASN A 188 -8.44 -0.07 1.42
CA ASN A 188 -7.84 0.70 2.49
C ASN A 188 -8.79 0.79 3.68
N ARG A 189 -8.22 0.74 4.89
CA ARG A 189 -8.96 0.93 6.14
C ARG A 189 -8.70 2.33 6.66
N PHE A 190 -9.71 3.18 6.55
CA PHE A 190 -9.70 4.53 7.08
C PHE A 190 -10.30 4.59 8.48
N GLU A 191 -9.66 5.31 9.41
CA GLU A 191 -10.19 5.46 10.77
C GLU A 191 -9.84 6.81 11.38
N ASN A 192 -10.84 7.56 11.84
CA ASN A 192 -10.63 8.79 12.62
C ASN A 192 -9.73 9.81 11.89
N ASN A 193 -9.87 9.99 10.58
CA ASN A 193 -9.24 11.11 9.88
C ASN A 193 -10.16 12.34 9.99
N TYR A 194 -9.61 13.47 10.44
CA TYR A 194 -10.43 14.56 10.99
C TYR A 194 -11.25 15.31 9.93
N ALA A 195 -10.62 15.69 8.81
CA ALA A 195 -11.24 16.51 7.77
C ALA A 195 -11.65 15.71 6.52
N GLY A 196 -11.35 14.41 6.47
CA GLY A 196 -11.81 13.51 5.43
C GLY A 196 -10.84 12.37 5.11
N ASP A 197 -11.41 11.25 4.70
CA ASP A 197 -10.66 10.04 4.34
C ASP A 197 -10.03 10.13 2.96
N VAL A 198 -10.79 10.64 1.98
CA VAL A 198 -10.32 10.87 0.61
C VAL A 198 -10.80 12.22 0.13
N LYS A 199 -9.90 13.03 -0.42
CA LYS A 199 -10.21 14.35 -0.99
C LYS A 199 -9.62 14.47 -2.39
N ARG A 200 -10.41 15.03 -3.30
CA ARG A 200 -9.98 15.52 -4.62
C ARG A 200 -10.24 17.03 -4.68
N GLY A 201 -9.40 17.78 -5.39
CA GLY A 201 -9.65 19.20 -5.61
C GLY A 201 -8.66 20.16 -4.94
N ARG A 202 -7.37 20.00 -5.22
CA ARG A 202 -6.35 21.05 -5.00
C ARG A 202 -5.60 21.32 -6.31
N GLY A 203 -5.07 22.53 -6.47
CA GLY A 203 -4.27 22.94 -7.64
C GLY A 203 -5.06 23.61 -8.77
N ARG A 204 -4.35 24.30 -9.69
CA ARG A 204 -4.93 24.87 -10.91
C ARG A 204 -5.46 23.72 -11.79
N LEU A 205 -6.67 23.85 -12.31
CA LEU A 205 -7.17 23.01 -13.39
C LEU A 205 -6.15 23.07 -14.55
N SER A 206 -5.90 21.94 -15.20
CA SER A 206 -5.19 21.96 -16.49
C SER A 206 -5.98 22.89 -17.42
N SER A 207 -5.29 23.75 -18.18
CA SER A 207 -5.92 24.64 -19.17
C SER A 207 -6.75 23.90 -20.23
N ASN A 208 -6.62 22.57 -20.29
CA ASN A 208 -7.32 21.69 -21.22
C ASN A 208 -8.46 20.92 -20.55
N ALA A 209 -8.74 21.17 -19.26
CA ALA A 209 -9.98 20.73 -18.64
C ALA A 209 -11.05 21.74 -19.07
N GLU A 210 -11.69 21.46 -20.21
CA GLU A 210 -12.98 22.07 -20.52
C GLU A 210 -13.85 22.01 -19.26
N SER A 211 -14.37 23.18 -18.91
CA SER A 211 -15.36 23.39 -17.87
C SER A 211 -16.43 22.30 -17.97
N VAL A 212 -16.34 21.29 -17.11
CA VAL A 212 -17.50 20.48 -16.77
C VAL A 212 -18.40 21.46 -16.03
N THR A 213 -19.40 21.96 -16.75
CA THR A 213 -20.49 22.75 -16.18
C THR A 213 -21.01 21.98 -14.97
N ALA A 214 -20.97 22.62 -13.80
CA ALA A 214 -21.76 22.14 -12.69
C ALA A 214 -23.20 22.03 -13.17
N ASP A 215 -23.83 20.87 -12.99
CA ASP A 215 -25.27 20.74 -13.15
C ASP A 215 -25.93 21.88 -12.36
N PRO A 216 -26.94 22.57 -12.93
CA PRO A 216 -27.66 23.59 -12.17
C PRO A 216 -28.22 22.93 -10.92
N VAL A 217 -27.81 23.45 -9.76
CA VAL A 217 -28.47 23.15 -8.50
C VAL A 217 -29.94 23.48 -8.72
N THR A 218 -30.80 22.47 -8.73
CA THR A 218 -32.24 22.67 -8.59
C THR A 218 -32.43 23.38 -7.25
N GLU A 219 -32.63 24.69 -7.29
CA GLU A 219 -33.06 25.47 -6.14
C GLU A 219 -34.34 24.81 -5.62
N LEU A 220 -34.26 24.25 -4.41
CA LEU A 220 -35.45 23.94 -3.64
C LEU A 220 -36.13 25.28 -3.35
N PRO A 221 -37.45 25.42 -3.58
CA PRO A 221 -38.13 26.68 -3.33
C PRO A 221 -38.03 26.99 -1.83
N MET A 222 -37.54 28.19 -1.50
CA MET A 222 -37.71 28.78 -0.17
C MET A 222 -39.21 28.80 0.14
N GLN A 223 -39.68 27.86 0.95
CA GLN A 223 -40.96 28.01 1.61
C GLN A 223 -40.80 29.06 2.70
N SER A 224 -41.38 30.23 2.42
CA SER A 224 -41.60 31.27 3.41
C SER A 224 -42.51 30.75 4.53
N LEU A 225 -42.15 31.03 5.79
CA LEU A 225 -42.99 31.20 7.00
C LEU A 225 -42.07 30.85 8.19
N PHE A 226 -41.74 31.73 9.14
CA PHE A 226 -42.67 32.44 10.01
C PHE A 226 -42.04 33.72 10.58
N LEU A 227 -42.89 34.74 10.71
CA LEU A 227 -42.66 35.96 11.49
C LEU A 227 -42.38 35.61 12.97
N CYS A 228 -41.34 36.21 13.55
CA CYS A 228 -41.27 36.41 15.00
C CYS A 228 -42.04 37.72 15.33
N PRO A 229 -43.05 37.71 16.22
CA PRO A 229 -43.54 38.94 16.80
C PRO A 229 -42.57 39.43 17.87
N VAL A 230 -42.27 40.73 17.83
CA VAL A 230 -41.58 41.45 18.90
C VAL A 230 -42.65 41.91 19.91
N SER A 231 -42.53 41.43 21.15
CA SER A 231 -43.11 42.02 22.38
C SER A 231 -42.25 41.46 23.53
N SER A 232 -41.67 42.23 24.45
CA SER A 232 -42.08 43.50 25.05
C SER A 232 -40.86 44.28 25.52
#